data_AF-H8ZWQ9-F1
#
_entry.id   AF-H8ZWQ9-F1
#
_cell.length_a   1.000
_cell.length_b   1.000
_cell.length_c   1.000
_cell.angle_alpha   90.00
_cell.angle_beta   90.00
_cell.angle_gamma   90.00
#
_symmetry.space_group_name_H-M   'P 1'
#
loop_
_entity.id
_entity.type
_entity.pdbx_description
1 polymer ?
#
loop_
_entity_poly.entity_id
_entity_poly.type
_entity_poly.pdbx_seq_one_letter_code
_entity_poly.pdbx_strand_id
1 'polypeptide(L)'
;VQGFQWGTREGPLCDEPIRNVKFKVMDATIASEAMYRGGGQIIPTARRVAYSAFLMATPRLMEPVYYVEIITPADCITAIYNVLSRRRGHVTSETPKPGTPLDIVKALIPVVDSFGFETD
;
A
#
# COMPACT_ATOMS: atom_id res chain seq x y z
N VAL A 1 3.45 -18.10 15.27
CA VAL A 1 4.07 -16.94 14.58
C VAL A 1 4.43 -17.24 13.13
N GLN A 2 5.16 -18.33 12.84
CA GLN A 2 5.58 -18.67 11.46
C GLN A 2 4.43 -18.72 10.44
N GLY A 3 3.32 -19.41 10.75
CA GLY A 3 2.15 -19.45 9.87
C GLY A 3 1.48 -18.10 9.63
N PHE A 4 1.52 -17.22 10.64
CA PHE A 4 1.02 -15.85 10.53
C PHE A 4 1.90 -15.00 9.61
N GLN A 5 3.22 -14.98 9.84
CA GLN A 5 4.17 -14.23 9.01
C GLN A 5 4.13 -14.68 7.56
N TRP A 6 4.06 -15.99 7.33
CA TRP A 6 3.90 -16.54 5.99
C TRP A 6 2.58 -16.08 5.36
N GLY A 7 1.48 -16.23 6.07
CA GLY A 7 0.16 -15.77 5.62
C GLY A 7 0.16 -14.28 5.29
N THR A 8 0.68 -13.42 6.14
CA THR A 8 0.69 -11.96 5.91
C THR A 8 1.63 -11.52 4.79
N ARG A 9 2.65 -12.31 4.45
CA ARG A 9 3.58 -11.98 3.36
C ARG A 9 2.98 -12.22 1.98
N GLU A 10 2.21 -13.29 1.83
CA GLU A 10 1.51 -13.61 0.58
C GLU A 10 0.11 -13.00 0.55
N GLY A 11 -0.60 -12.89 1.67
CA GLY A 11 -1.99 -12.43 1.66
C GLY A 11 -2.92 -13.36 0.86
N PRO A 12 -4.25 -13.16 0.93
CA PRO A 12 -5.20 -14.03 0.22
C PRO A 12 -5.83 -13.41 -1.05
N LEU A 13 -5.55 -12.15 -1.37
CA LEU A 13 -6.19 -11.47 -2.51
C LEU A 13 -5.42 -11.64 -3.82
N CYS A 14 -4.12 -11.32 -3.81
CA CYS A 14 -3.29 -11.25 -5.01
C CYS A 14 -1.86 -11.78 -4.79
N ASP A 15 -1.67 -12.65 -3.78
CA ASP A 15 -0.34 -13.12 -3.36
C ASP A 15 0.66 -11.98 -3.01
N GLU A 16 0.12 -10.85 -2.54
CA GLU A 16 0.82 -9.67 -2.06
C GLU A 16 0.71 -9.41 -0.54
N PRO A 17 1.68 -8.71 0.06
CA PRO A 17 1.74 -8.51 1.50
C PRO A 17 0.55 -7.72 2.06
N ILE A 18 -0.03 -8.22 3.16
CA ILE A 18 -1.09 -7.56 3.92
C ILE A 18 -0.51 -6.35 4.67
N ARG A 19 -1.15 -5.19 4.55
CA ARG A 19 -0.79 -3.95 5.28
C ARG A 19 -1.94 -3.40 6.10
N ASN A 20 -1.61 -2.72 7.20
CA ASN A 20 -2.55 -2.00 8.08
C ASN A 20 -3.71 -2.86 8.64
N VAL A 21 -3.42 -4.11 9.02
CA VAL A 21 -4.41 -5.01 9.64
C VAL A 21 -3.98 -5.42 11.04
N LYS A 22 -4.92 -5.40 11.98
CA LYS A 22 -4.74 -5.92 13.33
C LYS A 22 -5.47 -7.26 13.49
N PHE A 23 -4.70 -8.33 13.65
CA PHE A 23 -5.23 -9.64 14.00
C PHE A 23 -5.39 -9.77 15.52
N LYS A 24 -6.58 -10.17 15.98
CA LYS A 24 -6.88 -10.45 17.39
C LYS A 24 -7.15 -11.94 17.54
N VAL A 25 -6.37 -12.62 18.38
CA VAL A 25 -6.65 -14.00 18.76
C VAL A 25 -7.64 -13.98 19.91
N MET A 26 -8.85 -14.47 19.66
CA MET A 26 -9.93 -14.46 20.64
C MET A 26 -9.97 -15.74 21.47
N ASP A 27 -9.76 -16.88 20.80
CA ASP A 27 -9.74 -18.20 21.43
C ASP A 27 -8.79 -19.13 20.65
N ALA A 28 -8.26 -20.14 21.34
CA ALA A 28 -7.41 -21.17 20.76
C ALA A 28 -7.51 -22.47 21.58
N THR A 29 -8.15 -23.49 21.02
CA THR A 29 -8.11 -24.86 21.56
C THR A 29 -6.86 -25.57 21.08
N ILE A 30 -5.98 -25.98 22.00
CA ILE A 30 -4.69 -26.61 21.68
C ILE A 30 -4.61 -27.97 22.38
N ALA A 31 -4.14 -28.99 21.65
CA ALA A 31 -3.90 -30.31 22.23
C ALA A 31 -2.84 -30.26 23.35
N SER A 32 -3.03 -31.06 24.39
CA SER A 32 -2.13 -31.14 25.55
C SER A 32 -0.77 -31.77 25.21
N GLU A 33 -0.78 -32.84 24.40
CA GLU A 33 0.44 -33.55 24.01
C GLU A 33 1.19 -32.84 22.89
N ALA A 34 2.53 -32.76 23.02
CA ALA A 34 3.39 -32.07 22.06
C ALA A 34 3.32 -32.66 20.64
N MET A 35 3.07 -33.97 20.52
CA MET A 35 3.00 -34.67 19.23
C MET A 35 1.84 -34.17 18.35
N TYR A 36 0.71 -33.78 18.93
CA TYR A 36 -0.48 -33.30 18.20
C TYR A 36 -0.49 -31.79 17.94
N ARG A 37 0.59 -31.09 18.30
CA ARG A 37 0.74 -29.64 18.11
C ARG A 37 2.04 -29.33 17.38
N GLY A 38 2.45 -30.25 16.50
CA GLY A 38 3.64 -30.12 15.67
C GLY A 38 3.52 -28.94 14.69
N GLY A 39 4.66 -28.41 14.25
CA GLY A 39 4.69 -27.26 13.33
C GLY A 39 3.90 -27.49 12.05
N GLY A 40 3.97 -28.70 11.47
CA GLY A 40 3.21 -29.07 10.28
C GLY A 40 1.68 -29.02 10.44
N GLN A 41 1.17 -29.09 11.66
CA GLN A 41 -0.27 -29.00 11.95
C GLN A 41 -0.69 -27.56 12.27
N ILE A 42 0.09 -26.82 13.05
CA ILE A 42 -0.24 -25.45 13.49
C ILE A 42 0.01 -24.41 12.40
N ILE A 43 1.10 -24.53 11.64
CA ILE A 43 1.50 -23.50 10.66
C ILE A 43 0.45 -23.32 9.56
N PRO A 44 -0.01 -24.37 8.84
CA PRO A 44 -1.00 -24.19 7.79
C PRO A 44 -2.38 -23.80 8.33
N THR A 45 -2.76 -24.27 9.52
CA THR A 45 -4.04 -23.91 10.16
C THR A 45 -4.04 -22.44 10.59
N ALA A 46 -2.97 -21.95 11.23
CA ALA A 46 -2.81 -20.55 11.58
C ALA A 46 -2.85 -19.62 10.34
N ARG A 47 -2.22 -20.04 9.23
CA ARG A 47 -2.29 -19.31 7.95
C ARG A 47 -3.73 -19.21 7.44
N ARG A 48 -4.46 -20.34 7.41
CA ARG A 48 -5.86 -20.37 6.95
C ARG A 48 -6.78 -19.51 7.80
N VAL A 49 -6.60 -19.52 9.13
CA VAL A 49 -7.37 -18.66 10.05
C VAL A 49 -7.08 -17.18 9.82
N ALA A 50 -5.82 -16.80 9.55
CA ALA A 50 -5.49 -15.42 9.20
C ALA A 50 -6.19 -14.99 7.90
N TYR A 51 -6.26 -15.86 6.90
CA TYR A 51 -6.97 -15.56 5.65
C TYR A 51 -8.48 -15.44 5.83
N SER A 52 -9.11 -16.38 6.54
CA SER A 52 -10.56 -16.30 6.79
C SER A 52 -10.93 -15.05 7.57
N ALA A 53 -10.15 -14.71 8.62
CA ALA A 53 -10.36 -13.50 9.39
C ALA A 53 -10.22 -12.22 8.54
N PHE A 54 -9.22 -12.17 7.64
CA PHE A 54 -9.01 -11.03 6.76
C PHE A 54 -10.11 -10.88 5.71
N LEU A 55 -10.52 -11.98 5.06
CA LEU A 55 -11.58 -11.98 4.06
C LEU A 55 -12.94 -11.58 4.64
N MET A 56 -13.17 -11.82 5.93
CA MET A 56 -14.38 -11.39 6.62
C MET A 56 -14.40 -9.91 7.02
N ALA A 57 -13.24 -9.26 7.08
CA ALA A 57 -13.09 -7.87 7.53
C ALA A 57 -13.28 -6.83 6.41
N THR A 58 -13.79 -7.20 5.23
CA THR A 58 -13.89 -6.37 4.01
C THR A 58 -12.54 -5.91 3.46
N PRO A 59 -11.75 -6.85 2.88
CA PRO A 59 -10.41 -6.53 2.39
C PRO A 59 -10.46 -5.63 1.15
N ARG A 60 -9.44 -4.77 0.99
CA ARG A 60 -9.27 -3.86 -0.15
C ARG A 60 -7.83 -3.90 -0.65
N LEU A 61 -7.64 -3.65 -1.94
CA LEU A 61 -6.31 -3.44 -2.53
C LEU A 61 -5.83 -2.03 -2.18
N MET A 62 -4.53 -1.92 -1.92
CA MET A 62 -3.86 -0.65 -1.64
C MET A 62 -2.85 -0.39 -2.75
N GLU A 63 -3.14 0.58 -3.61
CA GLU A 63 -2.18 1.01 -4.63
C GLU A 63 -1.06 1.86 -3.99
N PRO A 64 0.19 1.72 -4.44
CA PRO A 64 1.25 2.64 -4.05
C PRO A 64 1.06 3.99 -4.74
N VAL A 65 1.44 5.06 -4.04
CA VAL A 65 1.34 6.45 -4.51
C VAL A 65 2.72 7.08 -4.43
N TYR A 66 3.19 7.68 -5.52
CA TYR A 66 4.41 8.46 -5.54
C TYR A 66 4.17 9.87 -5.05
N TYR A 67 5.16 10.37 -4.33
CA TYR A 67 5.31 11.77 -4.02
C TYR A 67 6.25 12.39 -5.04
N VAL A 68 5.72 13.31 -5.85
CA VAL A 68 6.44 13.94 -6.96
C VAL A 68 6.68 15.40 -6.63
N GLU A 69 7.90 15.85 -6.90
CA GLU A 69 8.31 17.25 -6.79
C GLU A 69 8.65 17.75 -8.19
N ILE A 70 7.87 18.74 -8.66
CA ILE A 70 7.98 19.28 -10.01
C ILE A 70 8.50 20.71 -9.89
N ILE A 71 9.58 21.01 -10.61
CA ILE A 71 10.18 22.34 -10.67
C ILE A 71 9.89 22.90 -12.04
N THR A 72 9.14 23.98 -12.09
CA THR A 72 8.68 24.57 -13.35
C THR A 72 8.65 26.09 -13.26
N PRO A 73 8.69 26.84 -14.37
CA PRO A 73 8.36 28.26 -14.33
C PRO A 73 6.84 28.48 -14.15
N ALA A 74 6.47 29.67 -13.71
CA ALA A 74 5.09 30.02 -13.33
C ALA A 74 4.06 29.89 -14.47
N ASP A 75 4.52 30.01 -15.72
CA ASP A 75 3.69 29.90 -16.93
C ASP A 75 3.19 28.48 -17.18
N CYS A 76 3.98 27.48 -16.80
CA CYS A 76 3.72 26.06 -17.05
C CYS A 76 2.88 25.38 -15.96
N ILE A 77 2.56 26.08 -14.87
CA ILE A 77 1.81 25.53 -13.73
C ILE A 77 0.45 24.98 -14.18
N THR A 78 -0.29 25.74 -14.99
CA THR A 78 -1.62 25.32 -15.48
C THR A 78 -1.55 24.02 -16.31
N ALA A 79 -0.47 23.84 -17.09
CA ALA A 79 -0.26 22.61 -17.85
C ALA A 79 -0.05 21.39 -16.93
N ILE A 80 0.73 21.56 -15.86
CA ILE A 80 0.97 20.50 -14.86
C ILE A 80 -0.33 20.08 -14.17
N TYR A 81 -1.18 21.03 -13.77
CA TYR A 81 -2.49 20.70 -13.18
C TYR A 81 -3.36 19.87 -14.14
N ASN A 82 -3.33 20.18 -15.43
CA ASN A 82 -4.06 19.41 -16.45
C ASN A 82 -3.51 17.98 -16.61
N VAL A 83 -2.18 17.81 -16.64
CA VAL A 83 -1.54 16.49 -16.75
C VAL A 83 -1.81 15.66 -15.49
N LEU A 84 -1.66 16.26 -14.29
CA LEU A 84 -1.95 15.59 -13.02
C LEU A 84 -3.42 15.18 -12.91
N SER A 85 -4.36 16.06 -13.31
CA SER A 85 -5.80 15.77 -13.24
C SER A 85 -6.19 14.55 -14.08
N ARG A 86 -5.56 14.35 -15.26
CA ARG A 86 -5.79 13.17 -16.11
C ARG A 86 -5.30 11.86 -15.47
N ARG A 87 -4.35 11.94 -14.53
CA ARG A 87 -3.65 10.79 -13.91
C ARG A 87 -4.02 10.60 -12.43
N ARG A 88 -5.22 11.05 -12.01
CA ARG A 88 -5.70 11.00 -10.61
C ARG A 88 -4.73 11.64 -9.60
N GLY A 89 -3.90 12.57 -10.06
CA GLY A 89 -2.92 13.27 -9.24
C GLY A 89 -3.57 14.32 -8.34
N HIS A 90 -3.07 14.46 -7.13
CA HIS A 90 -3.53 15.46 -6.16
C HIS A 90 -2.36 16.36 -5.73
N VAL A 91 -2.47 17.66 -6.00
CA VAL A 91 -1.48 18.65 -5.58
C VAL A 91 -1.61 18.91 -4.08
N THR A 92 -0.51 18.76 -3.35
CA THR A 92 -0.45 18.92 -1.89
C THR A 92 0.02 20.31 -1.50
N SER A 93 1.01 20.85 -2.21
CA SER A 93 1.52 22.20 -1.94
C SER A 93 2.19 22.79 -3.17
N GLU A 94 2.05 24.09 -3.34
CA GLU A 94 2.70 24.90 -4.36
C GLU A 94 3.45 26.03 -3.65
N THR A 95 4.76 26.12 -3.89
CA THR A 95 5.61 27.14 -3.23
C THR A 95 6.63 27.68 -4.22
N PRO A 96 6.80 29.01 -4.31
CA PRO A 96 7.85 29.60 -5.14
C PRO A 96 9.22 29.26 -4.58
N LYS A 97 10.16 28.91 -5.45
CA LYS A 97 11.53 28.58 -5.06
C LYS A 97 12.30 29.89 -4.79
N PRO A 98 12.74 30.14 -3.54
CA PRO A 98 13.39 31.40 -3.19
C PRO A 98 14.63 31.65 -4.04
N GLY A 99 14.76 32.86 -4.58
CA GLY A 99 15.93 33.28 -5.36
C GLY A 99 15.95 32.78 -6.81
N THR A 100 14.89 32.14 -7.30
CA THR A 100 14.76 31.72 -8.71
C THR A 100 13.37 32.05 -9.26
N PRO A 101 13.21 32.21 -10.59
CA PRO A 101 11.90 32.42 -11.21
C PRO A 101 11.10 31.10 -11.38
N LEU A 102 11.34 30.11 -10.52
CA LEU A 102 10.77 28.76 -10.60
C LEU A 102 9.86 28.51 -9.40
N ASP A 103 8.83 27.73 -9.62
CA ASP A 103 7.89 27.24 -8.62
C ASP A 103 8.10 25.74 -8.39
N ILE A 104 7.87 25.32 -7.14
CA ILE A 104 7.93 23.93 -6.71
C ILE A 104 6.50 23.47 -6.45
N VAL A 105 6.03 22.55 -7.27
CA VAL A 105 4.73 21.89 -7.12
C VAL A 105 4.95 20.49 -6.57
N LYS A 106 4.35 20.19 -5.42
CA LYS A 106 4.39 18.88 -4.78
C LYS A 106 3.06 18.19 -4.95
N ALA A 107 3.06 16.98 -5.49
CA ALA A 107 1.86 16.23 -5.79
C ALA A 107 1.99 14.75 -5.42
N LEU A 108 0.83 14.12 -5.26
CA LEU A 108 0.68 12.69 -5.07
C LEU A 108 0.06 12.09 -6.33
N ILE A 109 0.67 11.04 -6.88
CA ILE A 109 0.17 10.33 -8.06
C ILE A 109 0.20 8.81 -7.84
N PRO A 110 -0.87 8.06 -8.18
CA PRO A 110 -0.81 6.61 -8.16
C PRO A 110 0.31 6.08 -9.08
N VAL A 111 1.08 5.10 -8.62
CA VAL A 111 2.24 4.57 -9.39
C VAL A 111 1.80 3.98 -10.74
N VAL A 112 0.62 3.38 -10.80
CA VAL A 112 0.06 2.84 -12.05
C VAL A 112 -0.16 3.94 -13.09
N ASP A 113 -0.49 5.15 -12.65
CA ASP A 113 -0.73 6.29 -13.53
C ASP A 113 0.51 7.18 -13.69
N SER A 114 1.65 6.84 -13.07
CA SER A 114 2.89 7.62 -13.21
C SER A 114 3.74 7.24 -14.42
N PHE A 115 3.42 6.15 -15.13
CA PHE A 115 4.18 5.74 -16.31
C PHE A 115 4.05 6.78 -17.42
N GLY A 116 5.19 7.33 -17.88
CA GLY A 116 5.24 8.42 -18.84
C GLY A 116 4.85 9.78 -18.28
N PHE A 117 4.72 9.93 -16.96
CA PHE A 117 4.42 11.22 -16.34
C PHE A 117 5.55 12.24 -16.53
N GLU A 118 6.79 11.80 -16.55
CA GLU A 118 7.96 12.67 -16.75
C GLU A 118 8.12 13.15 -18.20
N THR A 119 7.50 12.46 -19.17
CA THR A 119 7.59 12.75 -20.60
C THR A 119 6.42 13.56 -21.14
N ASP A 120 5.27 13.51 -20.46
CA ASP A 120 4.05 14.26 -20.80
C ASP A 120 4.09 15.71 -20.30
#